data_AF-A0A7V7FPT9-F1
#
_entry.id   AF-A0A7V7FPT9-F1
#
_cell.length_a   1.000
_cell.length_b   1.000
_cell.length_c   1.000
_cell.angle_alpha   90.00
_cell.angle_beta   90.00
_cell.angle_gamma   90.00
#
_symmetry.space_group_name_H-M   'P 1'
#
loop_
_entity.id
_entity.type
_entity.pdbx_description
1 polymer ?
#
loop_
_entity_poly.entity_id
_entity_poly.type
_entity_poly.pdbx_seq_one_letter_code
_entity_poly.pdbx_strand_id
1 'polypeptide(L)'
;MNEKTWTWPRPPSWSFAAALAFAMALPATAGEAETPFKMDMPLGCVAGESCWIVNYVDHDPTDGIRDYTCGETTYNLRSKRWGNRHLGTDIAIRDLGAMRRGVEVLAAAAG
;
A
#
# COMPACT_ATOMS: atom_id res chain seq x y z
N MET A 1 33.64 -43.66 -30.67
CA MET A 1 32.48 -44.58 -30.63
C MET A 1 31.89 -44.56 -29.23
N ASN A 2 30.61 -44.17 -29.17
CA ASN A 2 29.60 -44.47 -28.14
C ASN A 2 29.49 -43.54 -26.92
N GLU A 3 28.69 -42.49 -27.11
CA GLU A 3 27.93 -41.80 -26.06
C GLU A 3 26.79 -42.73 -25.59
N LYS A 4 26.76 -43.10 -24.31
CA LYS A 4 25.64 -43.84 -23.71
C LYS A 4 24.59 -42.83 -23.23
N THR A 5 23.50 -42.70 -23.96
CA THR A 5 22.32 -41.94 -23.55
C THR A 5 21.56 -42.73 -22.48
N TRP A 6 21.54 -42.21 -21.25
CA TRP A 6 20.70 -42.73 -20.17
C TRP A 6 19.28 -42.20 -20.35
N THR A 7 18.35 -43.05 -20.78
CA THR A 7 16.93 -42.69 -20.88
C THR A 7 16.18 -43.22 -19.65
N TRP A 8 15.56 -42.32 -18.91
CA TRP A 8 14.69 -42.68 -17.78
C TRP A 8 13.34 -43.22 -18.31
N PRO A 9 12.79 -44.29 -17.73
CA PRO A 9 11.47 -44.78 -18.12
C PRO A 9 10.40 -43.74 -17.76
N ARG A 10 9.52 -43.44 -18.72
CA ARG A 10 8.36 -42.58 -18.49
C ARG A 10 7.38 -43.32 -17.56
N PRO A 11 6.94 -42.74 -16.45
CA PRO A 11 5.95 -43.39 -15.60
C PRO A 11 4.60 -43.54 -16.34
N PRO A 12 3.80 -44.58 -16.03
CA PRO A 12 2.51 -44.81 -16.65
C PRO A 12 1.53 -43.66 -16.35
N SER A 13 0.66 -43.36 -17.32
CA SER A 13 -0.24 -42.20 -17.34
C SER A 13 -1.22 -42.10 -16.17
N TRP A 14 -1.40 -43.19 -15.40
CA TRP A 14 -2.28 -43.22 -14.23
C TRP A 14 -1.64 -42.60 -12.97
N SER A 15 -0.31 -42.39 -12.95
CA SER A 15 0.40 -41.75 -11.84
C SER A 15 -0.01 -40.28 -11.63
N PHE A 16 -0.50 -39.62 -12.68
CA PHE A 16 -0.98 -38.24 -12.62
C PHE A 16 -2.40 -38.11 -12.07
N ALA A 17 -3.23 -39.15 -12.18
CA ALA A 17 -4.63 -39.09 -11.75
C ALA A 17 -4.77 -39.12 -10.21
N ALA A 18 -3.90 -39.89 -9.53
CA ALA A 18 -3.94 -40.01 -8.07
C ALA A 18 -3.50 -38.73 -7.34
N ALA A 19 -2.56 -37.97 -7.90
CA ALA A 19 -2.09 -36.72 -7.31
C ALA A 19 -3.15 -35.59 -7.40
N LEU A 20 -4.00 -35.61 -8.43
CA LEU A 20 -5.03 -34.59 -8.63
C LEU A 20 -6.20 -34.75 -7.64
N ALA A 21 -6.52 -35.97 -7.23
CA ALA A 21 -7.61 -36.25 -6.30
C ALA A 21 -7.29 -35.87 -4.84
N PHE A 22 -6.02 -35.93 -4.43
CA PHE A 22 -5.61 -35.60 -3.06
C PHE A 22 -5.63 -34.08 -2.77
N ALA A 23 -5.46 -33.24 -3.80
CA ALA A 23 -5.44 -31.78 -3.65
C ALA A 23 -6.83 -31.15 -3.37
N MET A 24 -7.93 -31.86 -3.64
CA MET A 24 -9.30 -31.32 -3.50
C MET A 24 -9.93 -31.55 -2.12
N ALA A 25 -9.27 -32.27 -1.21
CA ALA A 25 -9.83 -32.60 0.11
C ALA A 25 -9.41 -31.64 1.25
N LEU A 26 -8.73 -30.53 0.93
CA LEU A 26 -8.40 -29.51 1.93
C LEU A 26 -9.65 -28.71 2.28
N PRO A 27 -10.14 -28.75 3.52
CA PRO A 27 -11.22 -27.86 3.95
C PRO A 27 -10.72 -26.42 3.85
N ALA A 28 -11.37 -25.63 3.00
CA ALA A 28 -11.15 -24.20 2.95
C ALA A 28 -11.66 -23.60 4.27
N THR A 29 -10.75 -23.38 5.22
CA THR A 29 -11.06 -22.54 6.37
C THR A 29 -11.28 -21.14 5.83
N ALA A 30 -12.52 -20.67 5.81
CA ALA A 30 -12.78 -19.25 5.62
C ALA A 30 -12.02 -18.50 6.71
N GLY A 31 -10.97 -17.76 6.32
CA GLY A 31 -10.28 -16.89 7.26
C GLY A 31 -11.30 -15.95 7.89
N GLU A 32 -11.25 -15.81 9.21
CA GLU A 32 -12.01 -14.77 9.90
C GLU A 32 -11.69 -13.44 9.22
N ALA A 33 -12.73 -12.73 8.77
CA ALA A 33 -12.55 -11.43 8.14
C ALA A 33 -12.01 -10.47 9.21
N GLU A 34 -10.70 -10.23 9.19
CA GLU A 34 -10.11 -9.19 10.03
C GLU A 34 -10.81 -7.88 9.72
N THR A 35 -11.31 -7.21 10.77
CA THR A 35 -11.85 -5.87 10.62
C THR A 35 -10.72 -5.00 10.07
N PRO A 36 -10.85 -4.43 8.86
CA PRO A 36 -9.75 -3.69 8.27
C PRO A 36 -9.39 -2.52 9.18
N PHE A 37 -8.10 -2.33 9.40
CA PHE A 37 -7.59 -1.16 10.10
C PHE A 37 -8.07 0.11 9.38
N LYS A 38 -8.62 1.06 10.14
CA LYS A 38 -9.13 2.33 9.63
C LYS A 38 -8.41 3.48 10.30
N MET A 39 -8.07 4.47 9.49
CA MET A 39 -7.64 5.78 9.96
C MET A 39 -8.74 6.79 9.64
N ASP A 40 -9.09 7.60 10.63
CA ASP A 40 -9.99 8.74 10.50
C ASP A 40 -9.21 9.99 10.08
N MET A 41 -9.96 11.03 9.67
CA MET A 41 -9.40 12.34 9.32
C MET A 41 -8.71 12.96 10.55
N PRO A 42 -7.41 13.30 10.50
CA PRO A 42 -6.66 13.79 11.66
C PRO A 42 -6.96 15.26 12.01
N LEU A 43 -7.90 15.90 11.32
CA LEU A 43 -8.37 17.26 11.59
C LEU A 43 -9.87 17.26 11.86
N GLY A 44 -10.29 18.04 12.86
CA GLY A 44 -11.71 18.34 13.13
C GLY A 44 -12.30 19.26 12.06
N CYS A 45 -12.52 18.73 10.85
CA CYS A 45 -13.01 19.47 9.69
C CYS A 45 -13.87 18.58 8.79
N VAL A 46 -14.65 19.21 7.92
CA VAL A 46 -15.38 18.54 6.84
C VAL A 46 -14.50 18.52 5.58
N ALA A 47 -14.04 17.34 5.19
CA ALA A 47 -13.22 17.12 4.01
C ALA A 47 -13.96 17.57 2.74
N GLY A 48 -13.28 18.32 1.86
CA GLY A 48 -13.86 18.89 0.65
C GLY A 48 -14.57 20.23 0.86
N GLU A 49 -14.92 20.60 2.09
CA GLU A 49 -15.64 21.85 2.39
C GLU A 49 -14.80 22.85 3.19
N SER A 50 -14.09 22.37 4.20
CA SER A 50 -13.32 23.20 5.13
C SER A 50 -11.84 22.80 5.22
N CYS A 51 -11.50 21.66 4.62
CA CYS A 51 -10.14 21.15 4.50
C CYS A 51 -9.98 20.25 3.27
N TRP A 52 -8.77 20.19 2.72
CA TRP A 52 -8.46 19.44 1.49
C TRP A 52 -7.05 18.86 1.55
N ILE A 53 -6.85 17.67 1.01
CA ILE A 53 -5.49 17.17 0.77
C ILE A 53 -4.92 17.92 -0.43
N VAL A 54 -3.73 18.50 -0.26
CA VAL A 54 -3.07 19.28 -1.31
C VAL A 54 -1.75 18.68 -1.77
N ASN A 55 -1.12 17.84 -0.96
CA ASN A 55 0.06 17.07 -1.34
C ASN A 55 0.02 15.69 -0.69
N TYR A 56 0.45 14.67 -1.42
CA TYR A 56 0.58 13.30 -0.96
C TYR A 56 2.05 12.94 -0.65
N VAL A 57 2.24 11.77 -0.04
CA VAL A 57 3.56 11.17 0.15
C VAL A 57 4.22 10.94 -1.21
N ASP A 58 5.51 11.26 -1.30
CA ASP A 58 6.33 10.94 -2.46
C ASP A 58 6.80 9.48 -2.40
N HIS A 59 6.44 8.72 -3.42
CA HIS A 59 6.79 7.33 -3.59
C HIS A 59 7.93 7.11 -4.60
N ASP A 60 8.48 8.17 -5.20
CA ASP A 60 9.61 8.02 -6.13
C ASP A 60 10.90 7.66 -5.37
N PRO A 61 11.60 6.58 -5.75
CA PRO A 61 12.84 6.17 -5.09
C PRO A 61 14.07 6.99 -5.54
N THR A 62 13.94 7.80 -6.59
CA THR A 62 14.98 8.66 -7.16
C THR A 62 14.81 10.11 -6.69
N ASP A 63 15.44 11.07 -7.37
CA ASP A 63 15.26 12.52 -7.11
C ASP A 63 14.04 13.12 -7.83
N GLY A 64 13.26 12.29 -8.54
CA GLY A 64 11.96 12.67 -9.09
C GLY A 64 10.90 12.91 -8.00
N ILE A 65 9.64 13.01 -8.42
CA ILE A 65 8.49 13.00 -7.52
C ILE A 65 7.38 12.13 -8.12
N ARG A 66 6.67 11.38 -7.28
CA ARG A 66 5.49 10.61 -7.71
C ARG A 66 4.54 10.35 -6.55
N ASP A 67 3.29 10.77 -6.68
CA ASP A 67 2.24 10.41 -5.72
C ASP A 67 1.66 9.00 -5.96
N TYR A 68 0.78 8.54 -5.06
CA TYR A 68 0.19 7.20 -5.13
C TYR A 68 -0.70 6.95 -6.36
N THR A 69 -1.15 8.03 -7.02
CA THR A 69 -1.91 7.97 -8.29
C THR A 69 -1.02 8.05 -9.51
N CYS A 70 0.30 7.92 -9.34
CA CYS A 70 1.33 8.16 -10.35
C CYS A 70 1.34 9.60 -10.90
N GLY A 71 0.74 10.54 -10.18
CA GLY A 71 0.77 11.97 -10.49
C GLY A 71 1.93 12.69 -9.82
N GLU A 72 1.91 14.02 -9.93
CA GLU A 72 2.92 14.93 -9.37
C GLU A 72 2.36 15.80 -8.23
N THR A 73 1.26 15.38 -7.58
CA THR A 73 0.65 16.11 -6.44
C THR A 73 1.41 15.83 -5.16
N THR A 74 2.69 16.16 -5.18
CA THR A 74 3.67 15.98 -4.12
C THR A 74 4.87 16.89 -4.43
N TYR A 75 5.92 16.87 -3.61
CA TYR A 75 7.08 17.72 -3.80
C TYR A 75 8.32 17.15 -3.12
N ASN A 76 9.47 17.75 -3.41
CA ASN A 76 10.73 17.39 -2.80
C ASN A 76 11.07 18.32 -1.64
N LEU A 77 11.33 17.74 -0.46
CA LEU A 77 11.84 18.44 0.71
C LEU A 77 13.31 18.14 0.90
N ARG A 78 14.16 19.17 0.95
CA ARG A 78 15.57 19.00 1.30
C ARG A 78 15.73 18.81 2.80
N SER A 79 15.72 17.56 3.26
CA SER A 79 16.03 17.21 4.64
C SER A 79 17.40 16.55 4.74
N LYS A 80 18.28 17.09 5.60
CA LYS A 80 19.55 16.43 5.94
C LYS A 80 19.36 15.07 6.60
N ARG A 81 18.21 14.83 7.25
CA ARG A 81 17.91 13.59 7.97
C ARG A 81 17.22 12.54 7.08
N TRP A 82 16.40 12.99 6.14
CA TRP A 82 15.42 12.11 5.47
C TRP A 82 15.58 12.06 3.94
N GLY A 83 16.60 12.72 3.38
CA GLY A 83 16.81 12.81 1.95
C GLY A 83 15.94 13.88 1.28
N ASN A 84 15.86 13.82 -0.05
CA ASN A 84 15.09 14.72 -0.89
C ASN A 84 13.75 14.06 -1.25
N ARG A 85 12.74 14.19 -0.37
CA ARG A 85 11.39 13.61 -0.57
C ARG A 85 10.35 14.14 0.43
N HIS A 86 9.08 14.13 0.03
CA HIS A 86 7.96 14.42 0.94
C HIS A 86 7.45 13.13 1.60
N LEU A 87 7.55 13.04 2.93
CA LEU A 87 7.21 11.84 3.71
C LEU A 87 5.82 11.89 4.35
N GLY A 88 5.06 12.95 4.13
CA GLY A 88 3.79 13.20 4.78
C GLY A 88 2.66 13.45 3.79
N THR A 89 1.50 13.80 4.33
CA THR A 89 0.38 14.35 3.58
C THR A 89 0.11 15.76 4.08
N ASP A 90 -0.10 16.70 3.17
CA ASP A 90 -0.43 18.07 3.52
C ASP A 90 -1.93 18.28 3.41
N ILE A 91 -2.54 18.75 4.49
CA ILE A 91 -3.96 19.06 4.56
C ILE A 91 -4.12 20.56 4.69
N ALA A 92 -4.61 21.20 3.63
CA ALA A 92 -4.95 22.60 3.63
C ALA A 92 -6.21 22.83 4.47
N ILE A 93 -6.22 23.95 5.18
CA ILE A 93 -7.40 24.51 5.86
C ILE A 93 -7.83 25.76 5.12
N ARG A 94 -9.10 26.16 5.28
CA ARG A 94 -9.72 27.23 4.49
C ARG A 94 -8.90 28.50 4.31
N ASP A 95 -8.35 29.06 5.39
CA ASP A 95 -7.62 30.33 5.35
C ASP A 95 -6.79 30.59 6.63
N LEU A 96 -6.03 31.70 6.61
CA LEU A 96 -5.25 32.17 7.75
C LEU A 96 -6.11 32.54 8.97
N GLY A 97 -7.38 32.90 8.77
CA GLY A 97 -8.31 33.16 9.87
C GLY A 97 -8.66 31.88 10.63
N ALA A 98 -8.92 30.78 9.91
CA ALA A 98 -9.09 29.45 10.49
C ALA A 98 -7.81 29.01 11.20
N MET A 99 -6.65 29.22 10.58
CA MET A 99 -5.36 28.92 11.19
C MET A 99 -5.17 29.65 12.53
N ARG A 100 -5.47 30.95 12.58
CA ARG A 100 -5.34 31.77 13.81
C ARG A 100 -6.31 31.39 14.91
N ARG A 101 -7.52 30.92 14.56
CA ARG A 101 -8.49 30.40 15.55
C ARG A 101 -8.07 29.03 16.11
N GLY A 102 -7.18 28.33 15.41
CA GLY A 102 -6.83 26.95 15.70
C GLY A 102 -7.76 25.99 14.95
N VAL A 103 -7.21 24.80 14.67
CA VAL A 103 -7.93 23.67 14.09
C VAL A 103 -7.60 22.48 14.98
N GLU A 104 -8.63 21.71 15.34
CA GLU A 104 -8.46 20.53 16.18
C GLU A 104 -7.66 19.47 15.43
N VAL A 105 -6.57 19.00 16.05
CA VAL A 105 -5.78 17.88 15.55
C VAL A 105 -6.15 16.66 16.38
N LEU A 106 -6.70 15.65 15.72
CA LEU A 106 -7.29 14.47 16.34
C LEU A 106 -6.42 13.25 16.06
N ALA A 107 -6.45 12.27 16.98
CA ALA A 107 -5.82 10.98 16.72
C ALA A 107 -6.56 10.28 15.58
N ALA A 108 -5.80 9.84 14.56
CA ALA A 108 -6.37 9.18 13.39
C ALA A 108 -6.88 7.76 13.72
N ALA A 109 -6.43 7.14 14.81
CA ALA A 109 -6.89 5.83 15.25
C ALA A 109 -6.62 5.65 16.76
N ALA A 110 -7.18 4.59 17.34
CA ALA A 110 -6.77 4.10 18.66
C ALA A 110 -5.32 3.56 18.61
N GLY A 111 -4.67 3.48 19.78
CA GLY A 111 -3.26 3.05 19.92
C GLY A 111 -3.03 2.12 21.11
#